data_AF-A0A1H1EYL4-F1
#
_entry.id   AF-A0A1H1EYL4-F1
#
_cell.length_a   1.000
_cell.length_b   1.000
_cell.length_c   1.000
_cell.angle_alpha   90.00
_cell.angle_beta   90.00
_cell.angle_gamma   90.00
#
_symmetry.space_group_name_H-M   'P 1'
#
loop_
_entity.id
_entity.type
_entity.pdbx_description
1 polymer ?
#
loop_
_entity_poly.entity_id
_entity_poly.type
_entity_poly.pdbx_seq_one_letter_code
_entity_poly.pdbx_strand_id
1 'polypeptide(L)'
;MTRDAAPPERATPRGFRRTPERGVEELRWAGEGWTAAGEPLSEPVTAEAVARLRPLAGLRVEWPGSAPCSLDAVLDLAAAGVPLFARRIPDWVRRADPGLAELLSAWDGDAWSQAEGGGYRSVRDLRREEHSVRLRRHAHRTRRAGSVQARKDADAALVSVVMASMRPHLLGSALRQIARQRHVRVEALVGLHGVAASAEPVRRAVAECPVPVKVVEAPRKTPFGEVLNRAAAMASGDVLAKWDDDDWYGPEHLSDLLMAREYSGADVVGTAAEFFYLEPLRATIRRTDYSSEVWSDHVAGGTILLSTALFRKTGGFAALERGVDADLLKRIHAAGGRIYRTHGLGYVLRRSFSEDHTWRLPLAHFLRVATNQWRGLRPSLILEHDGTQPDPAPRARTGRAAGAGGGGATKPAAPAEPAAGAPPSAGSVPAGEGRRP
;
A
#
# COMPACT_ATOMS: atom_id res chain seq x y z
N MET A 1 -42.16 21.27 -0.42
CA MET A 1 -40.75 21.36 0.01
C MET A 1 -40.10 20.01 -0.20
N THR A 2 -39.59 19.77 -1.41
CA THR A 2 -38.78 18.60 -1.73
C THR A 2 -37.49 18.68 -0.89
N ARG A 3 -37.21 17.65 -0.08
CA ARG A 3 -35.90 17.51 0.55
C ARG A 3 -34.87 17.45 -0.57
N ASP A 4 -33.97 18.43 -0.63
CA ASP A 4 -32.79 18.33 -1.49
C ASP A 4 -32.06 17.05 -1.12
N ALA A 5 -32.11 16.06 -2.02
CA ALA A 5 -31.35 14.84 -1.87
C ALA A 5 -29.87 15.23 -1.83
N ALA A 6 -29.12 14.67 -0.87
CA ALA A 6 -27.69 14.87 -0.83
C ALA A 6 -27.08 14.52 -2.20
N PRO A 7 -26.14 15.33 -2.71
CA PRO A 7 -25.54 15.06 -4.02
C PRO A 7 -24.92 13.66 -4.01
N PRO A 8 -25.02 12.91 -5.13
CA PRO A 8 -24.55 11.54 -5.20
C PRO A 8 -23.05 11.45 -4.90
N GLU A 9 -22.66 10.43 -4.13
CA GLU A 9 -21.27 10.17 -3.78
C GLU A 9 -20.45 9.93 -5.07
N ARG A 10 -19.36 10.69 -5.23
CA ARG A 10 -18.45 10.53 -6.38
C ARG A 10 -17.80 9.15 -6.35
N ALA A 11 -17.52 8.61 -7.54
CA ALA A 11 -16.79 7.36 -7.65
C ALA A 11 -15.40 7.43 -7.00
N THR A 12 -15.06 6.40 -6.22
CA THR A 12 -13.74 6.23 -5.59
C THR A 12 -13.24 4.81 -5.83
N PRO A 13 -11.97 4.49 -5.54
CA PRO A 13 -11.46 3.12 -5.54
C PRO A 13 -12.15 2.15 -4.57
N ARG A 14 -12.98 2.65 -3.65
CA ARG A 14 -13.63 1.85 -2.62
C ARG A 14 -14.37 0.64 -3.21
N GLY A 15 -14.12 -0.53 -2.62
CA GLY A 15 -14.74 -1.79 -3.05
C GLY A 15 -14.14 -2.39 -4.32
N PHE A 16 -12.94 -1.96 -4.72
CA PHE A 16 -12.18 -2.62 -5.77
C PHE A 16 -12.04 -4.13 -5.50
N ARG A 17 -12.30 -4.96 -6.52
CA ARG A 17 -12.16 -6.42 -6.43
C ARG A 17 -10.89 -6.87 -7.13
N ARG A 18 -10.00 -7.56 -6.42
CA ARG A 18 -8.75 -8.12 -6.98
C ARG A 18 -9.03 -9.13 -8.07
N THR A 19 -9.87 -10.11 -7.75
CA THR A 19 -10.25 -11.18 -8.64
C THR A 19 -11.62 -10.86 -9.25
N PRO A 20 -11.69 -10.65 -10.57
CA PRO A 20 -12.96 -10.41 -11.25
C PRO A 20 -13.79 -11.70 -11.33
N GLU A 21 -15.12 -11.53 -11.38
CA GLU A 21 -16.12 -12.59 -11.53
C GLU A 21 -16.68 -12.66 -12.95
N ARG A 22 -16.59 -11.54 -13.68
CA ARG A 22 -17.04 -11.38 -15.06
C ARG A 22 -15.89 -10.94 -15.95
N GLY A 23 -16.06 -11.15 -17.25
CA GLY A 23 -15.09 -10.74 -18.27
C GLY A 23 -15.01 -9.22 -18.47
N VAL A 24 -14.51 -8.84 -19.63
CA VAL A 24 -14.48 -7.46 -20.09
C VAL A 24 -15.84 -7.08 -20.67
N GLU A 25 -16.28 -5.85 -20.41
CA GLU A 25 -17.42 -5.21 -21.08
C GLU A 25 -16.94 -3.94 -21.79
N GLU A 26 -17.86 -3.19 -22.40
CA GLU A 26 -17.50 -2.00 -23.17
C GLU A 26 -17.91 -0.71 -22.45
N LEU A 27 -17.09 0.32 -22.66
CA LEU A 27 -17.40 1.72 -22.38
C LEU A 27 -17.55 2.41 -23.73
N ARG A 28 -18.78 2.73 -24.15
CA ARG A 28 -19.08 3.26 -25.48
C ARG A 28 -19.59 4.70 -25.39
N TRP A 29 -19.20 5.54 -26.34
CA TRP A 29 -19.82 6.85 -26.53
C TRP A 29 -21.15 6.70 -27.28
N ALA A 30 -22.24 7.16 -26.68
CA ALA A 30 -23.60 7.06 -27.23
C ALA A 30 -24.11 8.39 -27.84
N GLY A 31 -23.20 9.28 -28.25
CA GLY A 31 -23.53 10.56 -28.89
C GLY A 31 -23.54 11.73 -27.92
N GLU A 32 -24.29 11.62 -26.83
CA GLU A 32 -24.42 12.69 -25.82
C GLU A 32 -23.81 12.33 -24.45
N GLY A 33 -23.37 11.08 -24.29
CA GLY A 33 -22.77 10.60 -23.04
C GLY A 33 -22.20 9.19 -23.17
N TRP A 34 -21.56 8.74 -22.09
CA TRP A 34 -20.95 7.42 -22.01
C TRP A 34 -21.93 6.36 -21.48
N THR A 35 -21.87 5.15 -22.06
CA THR A 35 -22.52 3.95 -21.51
C THR A 35 -21.46 2.93 -21.12
N ALA A 36 -21.60 2.30 -19.96
CA ALA A 36 -20.73 1.22 -19.48
C ALA A 36 -21.55 -0.05 -19.29
N ALA A 37 -21.12 -1.15 -19.90
CA ALA A 37 -21.84 -2.43 -19.88
C ALA A 37 -23.34 -2.30 -20.25
N GLY A 38 -23.65 -1.43 -21.21
CA GLY A 38 -25.00 -1.18 -21.71
C GLY A 38 -25.83 -0.17 -20.92
N GLU A 39 -25.32 0.36 -19.80
CA GLU A 39 -26.05 1.33 -18.98
C GLU A 39 -25.45 2.75 -19.10
N PRO A 40 -26.27 3.81 -19.16
CA PRO A 40 -25.78 5.19 -19.14
C PRO A 40 -25.01 5.54 -17.86
N LEU A 41 -23.93 6.31 -18.02
CA LEU A 41 -23.19 6.93 -16.92
C LEU A 41 -23.66 8.36 -16.70
N SER A 42 -23.73 8.76 -15.44
CA SER A 42 -23.83 10.17 -15.07
C SER A 42 -22.49 10.87 -15.21
N GLU A 43 -22.52 12.19 -15.34
CA GLU A 43 -21.32 13.04 -15.23
C GLU A 43 -21.51 14.03 -14.06
N PRO A 44 -20.71 13.93 -12.97
CA PRO A 44 -19.62 12.96 -12.75
C PRO A 44 -20.13 11.53 -12.52
N VAL A 45 -19.25 10.54 -12.69
CA VAL A 45 -19.58 9.13 -12.43
C VAL A 45 -19.78 8.91 -10.93
N THR A 46 -20.88 8.25 -10.56
CA THR A 46 -21.22 7.97 -9.16
C THR A 46 -20.58 6.69 -8.62
N ALA A 47 -20.50 6.61 -7.28
CA ALA A 47 -20.10 5.38 -6.58
C ALA A 47 -21.03 4.19 -6.91
N GLU A 48 -22.33 4.43 -7.11
CA GLU A 48 -23.30 3.39 -7.48
C GLU A 48 -23.00 2.80 -8.87
N ALA A 49 -22.73 3.65 -9.86
CA ALA A 49 -22.35 3.19 -11.20
C ALA A 49 -21.09 2.32 -11.13
N VAL A 50 -20.06 2.75 -10.40
CA VAL A 50 -18.83 1.96 -10.24
C VAL A 50 -19.05 0.66 -9.46
N ALA A 51 -19.95 0.64 -8.47
CA ALA A 51 -20.27 -0.57 -7.71
C ALA A 51 -20.76 -1.70 -8.63
N ARG A 52 -21.59 -1.40 -9.63
CA ARG A 52 -22.09 -2.37 -10.63
C ARG A 52 -20.98 -2.90 -11.54
N LEU A 53 -19.92 -2.12 -11.75
CA LEU A 53 -18.78 -2.46 -12.61
C LEU A 53 -17.69 -3.27 -11.89
N ARG A 54 -17.68 -3.31 -10.54
CA ARG A 54 -16.64 -4.02 -9.75
C ARG A 54 -16.44 -5.50 -10.10
N PRO A 55 -17.46 -6.29 -10.47
CA PRO A 55 -17.27 -7.68 -10.87
C PRO A 55 -16.48 -7.86 -12.17
N LEU A 56 -16.35 -6.82 -13.00
CA LEU A 56 -15.74 -6.91 -14.33
C LEU A 56 -14.20 -6.99 -14.28
N ALA A 57 -13.63 -7.70 -15.24
CA ALA A 57 -12.20 -7.70 -15.49
C ALA A 57 -11.69 -6.32 -15.97
N GLY A 58 -12.53 -5.56 -16.67
CA GLY A 58 -12.25 -4.20 -17.11
C GLY A 58 -13.28 -3.71 -18.12
N LEU A 59 -13.10 -2.49 -18.61
CA LEU A 59 -13.89 -1.93 -19.70
C LEU A 59 -12.99 -1.62 -20.91
N ARG A 60 -13.43 -2.07 -22.09
CA ARG A 60 -12.85 -1.67 -23.37
C ARG A 60 -13.51 -0.36 -23.84
N VAL A 61 -12.72 0.69 -23.96
CA VAL A 61 -13.17 2.01 -24.41
C VAL A 61 -13.32 2.00 -25.93
N GLU A 62 -14.55 2.17 -26.39
CA GLU A 62 -14.91 2.32 -27.80
C GLU A 62 -15.19 3.79 -28.08
N TRP A 63 -14.21 4.43 -28.73
CA TRP A 63 -14.25 5.86 -29.06
C TRP A 63 -15.15 6.16 -30.26
N PRO A 64 -15.74 7.37 -30.33
CA PRO A 64 -16.34 7.86 -31.57
C PRO A 64 -15.28 8.01 -32.67
N GLY A 65 -15.67 7.76 -33.93
CA GLY A 65 -14.74 7.62 -35.05
C GLY A 65 -13.93 8.88 -35.41
N SER A 66 -14.53 10.07 -35.34
CA SER A 66 -13.87 11.31 -35.79
C SER A 66 -14.13 12.54 -34.93
N ALA A 67 -15.28 12.63 -34.24
CA ALA A 67 -15.59 13.75 -33.36
C ALA A 67 -15.00 13.55 -31.95
N PRO A 68 -14.31 14.55 -31.36
CA PRO A 68 -13.95 14.52 -29.95
C PRO A 68 -15.16 14.40 -29.03
N CYS A 69 -15.00 13.72 -27.90
CA CYS A 69 -15.97 13.67 -26.81
C CYS A 69 -15.30 13.97 -25.46
N SER A 70 -16.11 14.13 -24.41
CA SER A 70 -15.59 14.37 -23.07
C SER A 70 -14.78 13.15 -22.59
N LEU A 71 -13.60 13.42 -22.01
CA LEU A 71 -12.78 12.41 -21.33
C LEU A 71 -13.17 12.21 -19.86
N ASP A 72 -14.16 12.96 -19.36
CA ASP A 72 -14.42 13.02 -17.93
C ASP A 72 -14.88 11.68 -17.35
N ALA A 73 -15.83 10.98 -17.98
CA ALA A 73 -16.25 9.67 -17.49
C ALA A 73 -15.10 8.65 -17.51
N VAL A 74 -14.22 8.70 -18.52
CA VAL A 74 -13.03 7.83 -18.62
C VAL A 74 -12.09 8.10 -17.46
N LEU A 75 -11.82 9.39 -17.16
CA LEU A 75 -10.99 9.80 -16.05
C LEU A 75 -11.63 9.48 -14.68
N ASP A 76 -12.94 9.64 -14.51
CA ASP A 76 -13.65 9.28 -13.27
C ASP A 76 -13.57 7.77 -13.01
N LEU A 77 -13.80 6.95 -14.03
CA LEU A 77 -13.68 5.49 -13.94
C LEU A 77 -12.25 5.05 -13.60
N ALA A 78 -11.25 5.65 -14.26
CA ALA A 78 -9.84 5.42 -13.97
C ALA A 78 -9.49 5.83 -12.53
N ALA A 79 -9.92 7.01 -12.09
CA ALA A 79 -9.74 7.52 -10.73
C ALA A 79 -10.44 6.63 -9.68
N ALA A 80 -11.55 5.98 -10.06
CA ALA A 80 -12.25 4.99 -9.25
C ALA A 80 -11.64 3.58 -9.33
N GLY A 81 -10.51 3.41 -10.02
CA GLY A 81 -9.78 2.15 -10.13
C GLY A 81 -10.45 1.11 -11.02
N VAL A 82 -11.38 1.48 -11.90
CA VAL A 82 -11.90 0.57 -12.93
C VAL A 82 -10.79 0.34 -13.97
N PRO A 83 -10.36 -0.90 -14.25
CA PRO A 83 -9.39 -1.15 -15.31
C PRO A 83 -9.99 -0.78 -16.67
N LEU A 84 -9.29 0.07 -17.43
CA LEU A 84 -9.72 0.55 -18.75
C LEU A 84 -8.65 0.23 -19.79
N PHE A 85 -9.06 -0.02 -21.03
CA PHE A 85 -8.15 -0.13 -22.17
C PHE A 85 -8.85 0.17 -23.48
N ALA A 86 -8.09 0.37 -24.56
CA ALA A 86 -8.65 0.55 -25.88
C ALA A 86 -7.77 -0.08 -26.95
N ARG A 87 -8.41 -0.73 -27.93
CA ARG A 87 -7.72 -1.31 -29.11
C ARG A 87 -7.17 -0.25 -30.06
N ARG A 88 -7.87 0.88 -30.14
CA ARG A 88 -7.51 2.01 -31.00
C ARG A 88 -7.68 3.29 -30.20
N ILE A 89 -6.68 4.15 -30.24
CA ILE A 89 -6.75 5.49 -29.63
C ILE A 89 -6.78 6.52 -30.75
N PRO A 90 -7.87 7.29 -30.90
CA PRO A 90 -7.96 8.39 -31.86
C PRO A 90 -6.88 9.46 -31.61
N ASP A 91 -6.46 10.15 -32.66
CA ASP A 91 -5.41 11.18 -32.55
C ASP A 91 -5.81 12.33 -31.64
N TRP A 92 -7.09 12.66 -31.56
CA TRP A 92 -7.57 13.72 -30.67
C TRP A 92 -7.39 13.34 -29.19
N VAL A 93 -7.53 12.06 -28.82
CA VAL A 93 -7.23 11.58 -27.46
C VAL A 93 -5.73 11.66 -27.19
N ARG A 94 -4.90 11.22 -28.16
CA ARG A 94 -3.42 11.28 -28.03
C ARG A 94 -2.92 12.71 -27.84
N ARG A 95 -3.56 13.69 -28.50
CA ARG A 95 -3.23 15.11 -28.33
C ARG A 95 -3.76 15.69 -27.02
N ALA A 96 -4.98 15.32 -26.61
CA ALA A 96 -5.62 15.87 -25.42
C ALA A 96 -4.97 15.34 -24.13
N ASP A 97 -4.69 14.04 -24.06
CA ASP A 97 -4.05 13.39 -22.92
C ASP A 97 -3.16 12.22 -23.39
N PRO A 98 -1.88 12.51 -23.73
CA PRO A 98 -0.93 11.50 -24.19
C PRO A 98 -0.68 10.38 -23.16
N GLY A 99 -0.68 10.72 -21.87
CA GLY A 99 -0.44 9.75 -20.80
C GLY A 99 -1.59 8.77 -20.63
N LEU A 100 -2.84 9.26 -20.73
CA LEU A 100 -4.01 8.39 -20.76
C LEU A 100 -4.00 7.49 -22.00
N ALA A 101 -3.68 8.04 -23.17
CA ALA A 101 -3.58 7.29 -24.42
C ALA A 101 -2.56 6.13 -24.34
N GLU A 102 -1.39 6.39 -23.77
CA GLU A 102 -0.36 5.38 -23.55
C GLU A 102 -0.86 4.27 -22.61
N LEU A 103 -1.40 4.64 -21.45
CA LEU A 103 -1.90 3.68 -20.46
C LEU A 103 -3.02 2.81 -21.03
N LEU A 104 -3.99 3.40 -21.72
CA LEU A 104 -5.10 2.64 -22.34
C LEU A 104 -4.62 1.65 -23.40
N SER A 105 -3.46 1.89 -24.03
CA SER A 105 -2.88 1.00 -25.03
C SER A 105 -1.94 -0.05 -24.42
N ALA A 106 -1.47 0.15 -23.19
CA ALA A 106 -0.44 -0.68 -22.54
C ALA A 106 -0.97 -2.01 -21.99
N TRP A 107 -2.30 -2.18 -21.91
CA TRP A 107 -2.94 -3.40 -21.39
C TRP A 107 -4.05 -3.86 -22.34
N ASP A 108 -4.00 -5.10 -22.80
CA ASP A 108 -5.04 -5.68 -23.67
C ASP A 108 -5.97 -6.62 -22.89
N GLY A 109 -7.03 -6.07 -22.28
CA GLY A 109 -7.95 -6.84 -21.45
C GLY A 109 -8.62 -8.02 -22.15
N ASP A 110 -8.72 -8.01 -23.48
CA ASP A 110 -9.29 -9.13 -24.24
C ASP A 110 -8.35 -10.34 -24.18
N ALA A 111 -7.06 -10.14 -24.48
CA ALA A 111 -6.05 -11.19 -24.37
C ALA A 111 -5.96 -11.75 -22.94
N TRP A 112 -6.06 -10.89 -21.91
CA TRP A 112 -5.98 -11.32 -20.52
C TRP A 112 -7.21 -12.10 -20.04
N SER A 113 -8.40 -11.78 -20.57
CA SER A 113 -9.66 -12.46 -20.25
C SER A 113 -9.83 -13.79 -21.00
N GLN A 114 -9.32 -13.88 -22.23
CA GLN A 114 -9.44 -15.07 -23.08
C GLN A 114 -8.28 -16.06 -22.97
N ALA A 115 -7.20 -15.73 -22.24
CA ALA A 115 -6.07 -16.64 -22.07
C ALA A 115 -6.49 -17.93 -21.32
N GLU A 116 -6.87 -18.96 -22.09
CA GLU A 116 -7.03 -20.34 -21.62
C GLU A 116 -5.67 -21.03 -21.40
N GLY A 117 -4.54 -20.39 -21.71
CA GLY A 117 -3.21 -20.97 -21.55
C GLY A 117 -2.12 -19.94 -21.24
N GLY A 118 -1.36 -20.18 -20.16
CA GLY A 118 0.03 -19.71 -20.03
C GLY A 118 0.44 -19.04 -18.71
N GLY A 119 -0.50 -18.53 -17.90
CA GLY A 119 -0.18 -17.84 -16.65
C GLY A 119 -1.15 -18.13 -15.51
N TYR A 120 -0.63 -18.27 -14.28
CA TYR A 120 -1.47 -18.45 -13.08
C TYR A 120 -2.46 -17.28 -12.94
N ARG A 121 -3.75 -17.57 -12.68
CA ARG A 121 -4.82 -16.56 -12.49
C ARG A 121 -4.39 -15.44 -11.54
N SER A 122 -3.73 -15.77 -10.43
CA SER A 122 -3.25 -14.81 -9.45
C SER A 122 -2.22 -13.80 -9.98
N VAL A 123 -1.42 -14.17 -10.99
CA VAL A 123 -0.48 -13.25 -11.65
C VAL A 123 -1.22 -12.35 -12.64
N ARG A 124 -2.27 -12.86 -13.32
CA ARG A 124 -3.13 -12.05 -14.19
C ARG A 124 -3.88 -10.99 -13.40
N ASP A 125 -4.46 -11.37 -12.27
CA ASP A 125 -5.13 -10.44 -11.36
C ASP A 125 -4.15 -9.37 -10.86
N LEU A 126 -2.92 -9.73 -10.50
CA LEU A 126 -1.88 -8.77 -10.14
C LEU A 126 -1.60 -7.75 -11.26
N ARG A 127 -1.44 -8.20 -12.51
CA ARG A 127 -1.14 -7.30 -13.65
C ARG A 127 -2.30 -6.35 -13.93
N ARG A 128 -3.54 -6.81 -13.77
CA ARG A 128 -4.76 -5.97 -13.82
C ARG A 128 -4.77 -4.92 -12.71
N GLU A 129 -4.41 -5.31 -11.48
CA GLU A 129 -4.32 -4.38 -10.35
C GLU A 129 -3.25 -3.31 -10.56
N GLU A 130 -2.07 -3.68 -11.02
CA GLU A 130 -0.98 -2.75 -11.34
C GLU A 130 -1.41 -1.75 -12.44
N HIS A 131 -2.11 -2.23 -13.47
CA HIS A 131 -2.67 -1.39 -14.53
C HIS A 131 -3.71 -0.39 -13.98
N SER A 132 -4.65 -0.86 -13.16
CA SER A 132 -5.65 -0.01 -12.49
C SER A 132 -5.00 1.09 -11.65
N VAL A 133 -3.94 0.78 -10.90
CA VAL A 133 -3.21 1.76 -10.09
C VAL A 133 -2.53 2.81 -10.96
N ARG A 134 -1.92 2.43 -12.08
CA ARG A 134 -1.28 3.39 -13.01
C ARG A 134 -2.31 4.35 -13.64
N LEU A 135 -3.44 3.81 -14.11
CA LEU A 135 -4.56 4.62 -14.62
C LEU A 135 -5.10 5.57 -13.56
N ARG A 136 -5.31 5.08 -12.34
CA ARG A 136 -5.79 5.88 -11.21
C ARG A 136 -4.85 7.03 -10.91
N ARG A 137 -3.54 6.74 -10.80
CA ARG A 137 -2.51 7.75 -10.56
C ARG A 137 -2.55 8.86 -11.61
N HIS A 138 -2.64 8.47 -12.88
CA HIS A 138 -2.78 9.41 -13.99
C HIS A 138 -4.03 10.27 -13.85
N ALA A 139 -5.20 9.65 -13.68
CA ALA A 139 -6.47 10.36 -13.62
C ALA A 139 -6.53 11.38 -12.48
N HIS A 140 -6.09 11.02 -11.27
CA HIS A 140 -6.04 11.95 -10.14
C HIS A 140 -5.09 13.12 -10.40
N ARG A 141 -3.92 12.88 -11.02
CA ARG A 141 -2.99 13.96 -11.39
C ARG A 141 -3.58 14.89 -12.43
N THR A 142 -4.19 14.36 -13.49
CA THR A 142 -4.84 15.15 -14.54
C THR A 142 -5.95 16.02 -13.95
N ARG A 143 -6.79 15.47 -13.07
CA ARG A 143 -7.87 16.21 -12.42
C ARG A 143 -7.37 17.29 -11.47
N ARG A 144 -6.31 17.02 -10.71
CA ARG A 144 -5.67 18.05 -9.89
C ARG A 144 -5.14 19.18 -10.77
N ALA A 145 -4.36 18.88 -11.82
CA ALA A 145 -3.76 19.89 -12.70
C ALA A 145 -4.79 20.85 -13.34
N GLY A 146 -6.01 20.39 -13.62
CA GLY A 146 -7.09 21.21 -14.16
C GLY A 146 -7.76 22.17 -13.16
N SER A 147 -7.57 21.98 -11.85
CA SER A 147 -8.27 22.77 -10.83
C SER A 147 -7.52 24.06 -10.45
N VAL A 148 -8.26 25.16 -10.25
CA VAL A 148 -7.71 26.46 -9.78
C VAL A 148 -7.11 26.33 -8.37
N GLN A 149 -7.69 25.44 -7.54
CA GLN A 149 -7.22 25.16 -6.19
C GLN A 149 -5.88 24.41 -6.19
N ALA A 150 -5.65 23.45 -7.10
CA ALA A 150 -4.36 22.77 -7.23
C ALA A 150 -3.21 23.68 -7.67
N ARG A 151 -3.49 24.82 -8.32
CA ARG A 151 -2.47 25.83 -8.62
C ARG A 151 -2.06 26.63 -7.37
N LYS A 152 -2.93 26.71 -6.35
CA LYS A 152 -2.63 27.29 -5.03
C LYS A 152 -2.00 26.26 -4.08
N ASP A 153 -2.42 25.00 -4.17
CA ASP A 153 -1.87 23.86 -3.41
C ASP A 153 -0.65 23.21 -4.08
N ALA A 154 -0.13 23.81 -5.16
CA ALA A 154 1.04 23.34 -5.90
C ALA A 154 2.33 23.33 -5.05
N ASP A 155 2.29 23.96 -3.88
CA ASP A 155 3.13 23.59 -2.75
C ASP A 155 2.61 22.28 -2.14
N ALA A 156 2.94 21.15 -2.78
CA ALA A 156 2.56 19.83 -2.30
C ALA A 156 2.86 19.73 -0.79
N ALA A 157 1.85 19.34 0.00
CA ALA A 157 1.98 19.24 1.45
C ALA A 157 3.27 18.51 1.81
N LEU A 158 4.12 19.16 2.61
CA LEU A 158 5.36 18.58 3.08
C LEU A 158 5.03 17.36 3.95
N VAL A 159 5.49 16.19 3.53
CA VAL A 159 5.40 14.96 4.32
C VAL A 159 6.68 14.80 5.12
N SER A 160 6.55 14.84 6.45
CA SER A 160 7.64 14.50 7.35
C SER A 160 7.69 12.99 7.53
N VAL A 161 8.70 12.34 6.95
CA VAL A 161 8.90 10.90 7.02
C VAL A 161 9.65 10.56 8.31
N VAL A 162 8.99 9.84 9.22
CA VAL A 162 9.50 9.49 10.55
C VAL A 162 10.00 8.04 10.54
N MET A 163 11.27 7.86 10.88
CA MET A 163 11.93 6.56 10.91
C MET A 163 12.77 6.43 12.18
N ALA A 164 12.87 5.22 12.73
CA ALA A 164 13.82 4.90 13.78
C ALA A 164 14.76 3.79 13.30
N SER A 165 16.04 3.89 13.62
CA SER A 165 17.04 2.89 13.20
C SER A 165 18.06 2.62 14.30
N MET A 166 18.31 1.33 14.54
CA MET A 166 19.49 0.82 15.25
C MET A 166 20.52 0.21 14.29
N ARG A 167 20.30 0.37 12.97
CA ARG A 167 20.99 -0.34 11.88
C ARG A 167 21.60 0.70 10.93
N PRO A 168 22.72 1.35 11.32
CA PRO A 168 23.27 2.49 10.57
C PRO A 168 23.63 2.15 9.11
N HIS A 169 23.93 0.89 8.80
CA HIS A 169 24.21 0.42 7.45
C HIS A 169 22.98 0.41 6.52
N LEU A 170 21.75 0.43 7.06
CA LEU A 170 20.51 0.49 6.27
C LEU A 170 20.08 1.92 5.93
N LEU A 171 20.56 2.92 6.67
CA LEU A 171 20.12 4.31 6.53
C LEU A 171 20.31 4.84 5.11
N GLY A 172 21.44 4.55 4.46
CA GLY A 172 21.69 4.99 3.09
C GLY A 172 20.64 4.45 2.11
N SER A 173 20.22 3.19 2.27
CA SER A 173 19.17 2.60 1.42
C SER A 173 17.81 3.24 1.70
N ALA A 174 17.43 3.36 2.98
CA ALA A 174 16.17 3.96 3.38
C ALA A 174 16.04 5.41 2.90
N LEU A 175 17.07 6.24 3.11
CA LEU A 175 17.09 7.64 2.68
C LEU A 175 17.05 7.77 1.15
N ARG A 176 17.68 6.88 0.38
CA ARG A 176 17.53 6.86 -1.08
C ARG A 176 16.10 6.56 -1.52
N GLN A 177 15.39 5.66 -0.83
CA GLN A 177 13.99 5.36 -1.12
C GLN A 177 13.04 6.52 -0.78
N ILE A 178 13.34 7.29 0.27
CA ILE A 178 12.62 8.52 0.62
C ILE A 178 12.92 9.63 -0.40
N ALA A 179 14.18 9.83 -0.75
CA ALA A 179 14.62 10.86 -1.69
C ALA A 179 14.04 10.70 -3.10
N ARG A 180 13.75 9.47 -3.53
CA ARG A 180 13.16 9.18 -4.85
C ARG A 180 11.62 9.29 -4.89
N GLN A 181 10.97 9.72 -3.80
CA GLN A 181 9.52 9.90 -3.81
C GLN A 181 9.12 11.00 -4.79
N ARG A 182 8.12 10.73 -5.64
CA ARG A 182 7.64 11.63 -6.70
C ARG A 182 6.29 12.23 -6.34
N HIS A 183 6.01 13.39 -6.90
CA HIS A 183 4.73 14.12 -6.73
C HIS A 183 4.41 14.50 -5.26
N VAL A 184 5.44 14.62 -4.43
CA VAL A 184 5.34 14.98 -3.02
C VAL A 184 6.63 15.68 -2.56
N ARG A 185 6.52 16.63 -1.63
CA ARG A 185 7.67 17.22 -0.94
C ARG A 185 7.93 16.43 0.34
N VAL A 186 9.18 16.10 0.63
CA VAL A 186 9.54 15.27 1.79
C VAL A 186 10.67 15.88 2.60
N GLU A 187 10.65 15.60 3.90
CA GLU A 187 11.82 15.66 4.79
C GLU A 187 11.93 14.32 5.53
N ALA A 188 13.14 13.91 5.90
CA ALA A 188 13.38 12.69 6.68
C ALA A 188 13.76 13.03 8.12
N LEU A 189 13.08 12.40 9.08
CA LEU A 189 13.29 12.55 10.52
C LEU A 189 13.72 11.20 11.09
N VAL A 190 14.97 11.11 11.52
CA VAL A 190 15.59 9.84 11.89
C VAL A 190 15.91 9.80 13.38
N GLY A 191 15.28 8.88 14.10
CA GLY A 191 15.65 8.51 15.46
C GLY A 191 16.74 7.45 15.46
N LEU A 192 17.96 7.82 15.87
CA LEU A 192 19.10 6.91 15.98
C LEU A 192 19.05 6.19 17.32
N HIS A 193 18.64 4.92 17.31
CA HIS A 193 18.40 4.14 18.53
C HIS A 193 19.66 3.40 18.98
N GLY A 194 20.36 3.95 19.97
CA GLY A 194 21.62 3.40 20.47
C GLY A 194 22.78 3.57 19.51
N VAL A 195 22.66 4.49 18.54
CA VAL A 195 23.64 4.78 17.48
C VAL A 195 24.00 6.25 17.55
N ALA A 196 25.30 6.57 17.53
CA ALA A 196 25.75 7.95 17.49
C ALA A 196 25.61 8.55 16.08
N ALA A 197 25.18 9.81 15.99
CA ALA A 197 25.15 10.59 14.75
C ALA A 197 26.56 10.77 14.15
N SER A 198 27.60 10.67 14.99
CA SER A 198 29.00 10.67 14.58
C SER A 198 29.48 9.31 14.02
N ALA A 199 28.64 8.28 13.93
CA ALA A 199 29.02 7.07 13.21
C ALA A 199 29.17 7.38 11.70
N GLU A 200 30.23 6.87 11.08
CA GLU A 200 30.52 7.13 9.66
C GLU A 200 29.34 6.80 8.73
N PRO A 201 28.66 5.64 8.87
CA PRO A 201 27.57 5.31 7.96
C PRO A 201 26.38 6.26 8.09
N VAL A 202 26.17 6.83 9.29
CA VAL A 202 25.13 7.83 9.54
C VAL A 202 25.49 9.14 8.86
N ARG A 203 26.69 9.69 9.13
CA ARG A 203 27.15 10.95 8.51
C ARG A 203 27.12 10.87 7.00
N ARG A 204 27.59 9.76 6.44
CA ARG A 204 27.59 9.51 5.00
C ARG A 204 26.17 9.49 4.44
N ALA A 205 25.27 8.71 5.04
CA ALA A 205 23.89 8.61 4.58
C ALA A 205 23.14 9.95 4.64
N VAL A 206 23.38 10.75 5.68
CA VAL A 206 22.80 12.10 5.82
C VAL A 206 23.38 13.05 4.77
N ALA A 207 24.69 13.07 4.57
CA ALA A 207 25.36 13.98 3.63
C ALA A 207 25.03 13.67 2.16
N GLU A 208 24.83 12.41 1.81
CA GLU A 208 24.48 11.97 0.44
C GLU A 208 22.98 12.13 0.12
N CYS A 209 22.13 12.44 1.11
CA CYS A 209 20.69 12.53 0.89
C CYS A 209 20.31 13.89 0.29
N PRO A 210 19.62 13.94 -0.87
CA PRO A 210 19.29 15.19 -1.54
C PRO A 210 18.07 15.91 -0.92
N VAL A 211 17.39 15.30 0.05
CA VAL A 211 16.26 15.88 0.78
C VAL A 211 16.67 16.25 2.21
N PRO A 212 16.00 17.21 2.87
CA PRO A 212 16.35 17.57 4.24
C PRO A 212 16.27 16.37 5.18
N VAL A 213 17.34 16.13 5.95
CA VAL A 213 17.40 15.08 6.97
C VAL A 213 17.69 15.69 8.33
N LYS A 214 16.87 15.36 9.32
CA LYS A 214 17.10 15.70 10.73
C LYS A 214 17.31 14.41 11.51
N VAL A 215 18.30 14.38 12.38
CA VAL A 215 18.62 13.21 13.21
C VAL A 215 18.49 13.55 14.68
N VAL A 216 18.00 12.59 15.48
CA VAL A 216 17.97 12.69 16.94
C VAL A 216 18.48 11.38 17.54
N GLU A 217 19.41 11.49 18.48
CA GLU A 217 19.94 10.32 19.19
C GLU A 217 19.03 9.91 20.34
N ALA A 218 18.91 8.60 20.55
CA ALA A 218 18.25 8.03 21.71
C ALA A 218 19.13 6.92 22.31
N PRO A 219 19.29 6.86 23.65
CA PRO A 219 19.96 5.74 24.30
C PRO A 219 19.33 4.40 23.91
N ARG A 220 20.12 3.32 23.89
CA ARG A 220 19.66 1.96 23.52
C ARG A 220 18.51 1.41 24.39
N LYS A 221 18.35 1.94 25.60
CA LYS A 221 17.28 1.56 26.54
C LYS A 221 15.97 2.34 26.33
N THR A 222 15.94 3.26 25.38
CA THR A 222 14.76 4.10 25.12
C THR A 222 13.65 3.23 24.50
N PRO A 223 12.42 3.26 25.01
CA PRO A 223 11.33 2.54 24.38
C PRO A 223 11.18 2.94 22.91
N PHE A 224 10.93 1.97 22.03
CA PHE A 224 10.88 2.18 20.57
C PHE A 224 9.91 3.30 20.17
N GLY A 225 8.72 3.34 20.76
CA GLY A 225 7.76 4.40 20.48
C GLY A 225 8.24 5.80 20.89
N GLU A 226 9.04 5.90 21.95
CA GLU A 226 9.63 7.18 22.35
C GLU A 226 10.70 7.65 21.35
N VAL A 227 11.48 6.73 20.77
CA VAL A 227 12.44 7.07 19.69
C VAL A 227 11.70 7.66 18.49
N LEU A 228 10.60 7.04 18.06
CA LEU A 228 9.76 7.56 16.98
C LEU A 228 9.16 8.92 17.33
N ASN A 229 8.70 9.13 18.57
CA ASN A 229 8.16 10.41 19.02
C ASN A 229 9.22 11.53 19.01
N ARG A 230 10.45 11.24 19.45
CA ARG A 230 11.56 12.20 19.40
C ARG A 230 11.85 12.62 17.97
N ALA A 231 11.83 11.67 17.02
CA ALA A 231 11.98 11.97 15.60
C ALA A 231 10.82 12.82 15.08
N ALA A 232 9.57 12.41 15.35
CA ALA A 232 8.36 13.12 14.93
C ALA A 232 8.25 14.55 15.50
N ALA A 233 8.84 14.82 16.67
CA ALA A 233 8.86 16.15 17.26
C ALA A 233 9.62 17.20 16.41
N MET A 234 10.50 16.75 15.52
CA MET A 234 11.25 17.63 14.60
C MET A 234 10.49 17.99 13.31
N ALA A 235 9.26 17.48 13.15
CA ALA A 235 8.46 17.66 11.95
C ALA A 235 8.07 19.12 11.70
N SER A 236 8.27 19.53 10.45
CA SER A 236 7.82 20.82 9.91
C SER A 236 6.65 20.68 8.94
N GLY A 237 6.31 19.47 8.52
CA GLY A 237 5.14 19.19 7.69
C GLY A 237 3.85 18.97 8.47
N ASP A 238 2.72 19.15 7.78
CA ASP A 238 1.37 18.93 8.33
C ASP A 238 0.96 17.45 8.32
N VAL A 239 1.75 16.61 7.65
CA VAL A 239 1.53 15.18 7.48
C VAL A 239 2.76 14.41 7.95
N LEU A 240 2.54 13.39 8.78
CA LEU A 240 3.55 12.42 9.17
C LEU A 240 3.34 11.12 8.40
N ALA A 241 4.43 10.52 7.95
CA ALA A 241 4.44 9.15 7.44
C ALA A 241 5.48 8.33 8.20
N LYS A 242 5.07 7.21 8.81
CA LYS A 242 6.00 6.26 9.41
C LYS A 242 6.72 5.49 8.30
N TRP A 243 7.98 5.17 8.55
CA TRP A 243 8.85 4.44 7.63
C TRP A 243 9.74 3.47 8.39
N ASP A 244 9.87 2.24 7.90
CA ASP A 244 10.77 1.22 8.46
C ASP A 244 12.05 1.16 7.60
N ASP A 245 13.23 1.15 8.23
CA ASP A 245 14.54 1.28 7.55
C ASP A 245 14.97 0.04 6.76
N ASP A 246 14.28 -1.10 6.95
CA ASP A 246 14.58 -2.38 6.33
C ASP A 246 13.59 -2.87 5.27
N ASP A 247 12.53 -2.09 5.01
CA ASP A 247 11.50 -2.39 4.02
C ASP A 247 11.77 -1.73 2.65
N TRP A 248 10.99 -2.15 1.64
CA TRP A 248 11.01 -1.51 0.32
C TRP A 248 9.74 -0.73 0.02
N TYR A 249 9.93 0.45 -0.56
CA TYR A 249 8.88 1.40 -0.90
C TYR A 249 9.05 1.88 -2.34
N GLY A 250 7.95 1.87 -3.08
CA GLY A 250 7.89 2.37 -4.44
C GLY A 250 8.02 3.90 -4.48
N PRO A 251 8.44 4.47 -5.61
CA PRO A 251 8.70 5.92 -5.74
C PRO A 251 7.45 6.81 -5.69
N GLU A 252 6.25 6.23 -5.71
CA GLU A 252 4.99 6.97 -5.58
C GLU A 252 4.20 6.54 -4.33
N HIS A 253 4.85 5.84 -3.39
CA HIS A 253 4.20 5.33 -2.17
C HIS A 253 3.53 6.45 -1.36
N LEU A 254 4.25 7.54 -1.07
CA LEU A 254 3.69 8.64 -0.30
C LEU A 254 2.59 9.39 -1.06
N SER A 255 2.74 9.56 -2.38
CA SER A 255 1.70 10.18 -3.22
C SER A 255 0.43 9.32 -3.29
N ASP A 256 0.54 7.99 -3.28
CA ASP A 256 -0.61 7.09 -3.21
C ASP A 256 -1.33 7.22 -1.87
N LEU A 257 -0.59 7.30 -0.75
CA LEU A 257 -1.20 7.49 0.58
C LEU A 257 -1.90 8.84 0.69
N LEU A 258 -1.33 9.92 0.16
CA LEU A 258 -1.96 11.24 0.11
C LEU A 258 -3.21 11.24 -0.78
N MET A 259 -3.15 10.60 -1.94
CA MET A 259 -4.30 10.41 -2.83
C MET A 259 -5.42 9.65 -2.13
N ALA A 260 -5.08 8.55 -1.44
CA ALA A 260 -6.02 7.78 -0.65
C ALA A 260 -6.62 8.57 0.50
N ARG A 261 -5.85 9.44 1.15
CA ARG A 261 -6.37 10.35 2.17
C ARG A 261 -7.39 11.33 1.58
N GLU A 262 -7.11 11.89 0.40
CA GLU A 262 -8.01 12.83 -0.27
C GLU A 262 -9.35 12.17 -0.64
N TYR A 263 -9.34 11.05 -1.37
CA TYR A 263 -10.60 10.46 -1.84
C TYR A 263 -11.39 9.75 -0.74
N SER A 264 -10.75 9.31 0.36
CA SER A 264 -11.44 8.64 1.47
C SER A 264 -11.89 9.60 2.57
N GLY A 265 -11.21 10.75 2.73
CA GLY A 265 -11.39 11.62 3.89
C GLY A 265 -11.03 10.95 5.22
N ALA A 266 -10.09 9.99 5.20
CA ALA A 266 -9.66 9.26 6.39
C ALA A 266 -8.69 10.07 7.26
N ASP A 267 -8.74 9.80 8.56
CA ASP A 267 -7.83 10.37 9.55
C ASP A 267 -6.44 9.72 9.47
N VAL A 268 -6.42 8.42 9.17
CA VAL A 268 -5.22 7.62 8.95
C VAL A 268 -5.36 6.84 7.66
N VAL A 269 -4.29 6.78 6.89
CA VAL A 269 -4.18 5.94 5.71
C VAL A 269 -2.95 5.04 5.84
N GLY A 270 -3.03 3.84 5.29
CA GLY A 270 -1.87 2.98 5.09
C GLY A 270 -2.17 1.89 4.07
N THR A 271 -1.24 0.99 3.85
CA THR A 271 -1.41 -0.10 2.89
C THR A 271 -1.68 -1.43 3.57
N ALA A 272 -2.17 -2.40 2.78
CA ALA A 272 -2.06 -3.80 3.17
C ALA A 272 -0.59 -4.26 3.15
N ALA A 273 -0.21 -5.11 4.10
CA ALA A 273 1.04 -5.88 4.02
C ALA A 273 0.80 -7.03 3.05
N GLU A 274 0.94 -6.76 1.75
CA GLU A 274 0.58 -7.67 0.67
C GLU A 274 1.78 -8.48 0.17
N PHE A 275 2.92 -7.82 -0.04
CA PHE A 275 4.17 -8.46 -0.43
C PHE A 275 5.11 -8.58 0.76
N PHE A 276 5.73 -9.75 0.88
CA PHE A 276 6.76 -10.02 1.88
C PHE A 276 7.99 -10.59 1.21
N TYR A 277 9.17 -10.08 1.55
CA TYR A 277 10.42 -10.75 1.27
C TYR A 277 10.84 -11.58 2.49
N LEU A 278 10.76 -12.89 2.36
CA LEU A 278 11.20 -13.87 3.36
C LEU A 278 12.69 -14.11 3.15
N GLU A 279 13.52 -13.30 3.80
CA GLU A 279 14.98 -13.34 3.66
C GLU A 279 15.58 -14.73 3.94
N PRO A 280 15.12 -15.48 4.97
CA PRO A 280 15.57 -16.84 5.19
C PRO A 280 15.43 -17.80 4.01
N LEU A 281 14.37 -17.61 3.24
CA LEU A 281 14.04 -18.45 2.10
C LEU A 281 14.54 -17.83 0.78
N ARG A 282 15.06 -16.60 0.83
CA ARG A 282 15.35 -15.76 -0.33
C ARG A 282 14.18 -15.80 -1.30
N ALA A 283 12.97 -15.57 -0.80
CA ALA A 283 11.75 -15.68 -1.57
C ALA A 283 10.82 -14.50 -1.30
N THR A 284 10.15 -14.03 -2.35
CA THR A 284 9.04 -13.07 -2.22
C THR A 284 7.73 -13.82 -2.25
N ILE A 285 6.83 -13.49 -1.35
CA ILE A 285 5.46 -13.97 -1.37
C ILE A 285 4.50 -12.81 -1.56
N ARG A 286 3.34 -13.12 -2.11
CA ARG A 286 2.17 -12.22 -2.13
C ARG A 286 1.01 -12.94 -1.46
N ARG A 287 0.32 -12.26 -0.54
CA ARG A 287 -0.93 -12.74 0.06
C ARG A 287 -2.08 -11.83 -0.34
N THR A 288 -3.24 -12.40 -0.63
CA THR A 288 -4.43 -11.64 -1.10
C THR A 288 -5.62 -11.70 -0.14
N ASP A 289 -5.41 -12.24 1.05
CA ASP A 289 -6.40 -12.32 2.12
C ASP A 289 -6.61 -11.00 2.88
N TYR A 290 -5.77 -9.98 2.61
CA TYR A 290 -6.07 -8.59 2.95
C TYR A 290 -6.72 -7.85 1.77
N SER A 291 -7.93 -7.35 2.00
CA SER A 291 -8.61 -6.43 1.06
C SER A 291 -7.93 -5.07 1.03
N SER A 292 -7.84 -4.46 -0.15
CA SER A 292 -7.46 -3.06 -0.36
C SER A 292 -8.68 -2.22 -0.71
N GLU A 293 -8.53 -0.90 -0.63
CA GLU A 293 -9.59 0.07 -0.90
C GLU A 293 -10.81 -0.08 0.00
N VAL A 294 -10.54 -0.26 1.30
CA VAL A 294 -11.56 -0.50 2.32
C VAL A 294 -11.31 0.35 3.57
N TRP A 295 -12.39 0.67 4.27
CA TRP A 295 -12.30 1.06 5.68
C TRP A 295 -11.77 -0.13 6.49
N SER A 296 -10.84 0.14 7.40
CA SER A 296 -10.22 -0.90 8.23
C SER A 296 -9.95 -0.35 9.61
N ASP A 297 -9.61 -1.23 10.54
CA ASP A 297 -9.00 -0.96 11.84
C ASP A 297 -7.47 -1.15 11.83
N HIS A 298 -6.91 -1.62 10.72
CA HIS A 298 -5.51 -2.02 10.63
C HIS A 298 -4.87 -1.74 9.26
N VAL A 299 -3.63 -1.26 9.30
CA VAL A 299 -2.73 -1.07 8.14
C VAL A 299 -1.32 -1.56 8.50
N ALA A 300 -0.48 -1.79 7.49
CA ALA A 300 0.92 -2.14 7.71
C ALA A 300 1.65 -1.02 8.46
N GLY A 301 2.35 -1.37 9.54
CA GLY A 301 2.94 -0.42 10.48
C GLY A 301 3.90 0.57 9.82
N GLY A 302 4.77 0.10 8.93
CA GLY A 302 5.70 0.93 8.16
C GLY A 302 5.05 1.82 7.09
N THR A 303 3.72 1.91 7.02
CA THR A 303 2.99 2.64 5.97
C THR A 303 1.97 3.64 6.51
N ILE A 304 1.96 3.86 7.83
CA ILE A 304 0.99 4.74 8.50
C ILE A 304 1.24 6.19 8.06
N LEU A 305 0.22 6.84 7.50
CA LEU A 305 0.16 8.26 7.19
C LEU A 305 -1.01 8.92 7.92
N LEU A 306 -0.74 10.04 8.60
CA LEU A 306 -1.74 10.82 9.34
C LEU A 306 -1.32 12.28 9.45
N SER A 307 -2.23 13.17 9.89
CA SER A 307 -1.85 14.56 10.15
C SER A 307 -0.97 14.69 11.40
N THR A 308 -0.02 15.62 11.36
CA THR A 308 0.82 15.97 12.53
C THR A 308 -0.03 16.41 13.71
N ALA A 309 -1.14 17.12 13.45
CA ALA A 309 -2.11 17.53 14.46
C ALA A 309 -2.81 16.33 15.13
N LEU A 310 -3.26 15.34 14.35
CA LEU A 310 -3.87 14.13 14.90
C LEU A 310 -2.86 13.32 15.73
N PHE A 311 -1.64 13.16 15.22
CA PHE A 311 -0.57 12.47 15.93
C PHE A 311 -0.28 13.10 17.30
N ARG A 312 -0.20 14.44 17.36
CA ARG A 312 -0.04 15.18 18.63
C ARG A 312 -1.26 15.03 19.54
N LYS A 313 -2.47 15.17 18.99
CA LYS A 313 -3.73 15.04 19.73
C LYS A 313 -3.88 13.66 20.36
N THR A 314 -3.42 12.60 19.70
CA THR A 314 -3.46 11.25 20.25
C THR A 314 -2.29 10.94 21.19
N GLY A 315 -1.31 11.82 21.34
CA GLY A 315 -0.14 11.60 22.20
C GLY A 315 0.98 10.76 21.55
N GLY A 316 0.96 10.62 20.22
CA GLY A 316 1.97 9.90 19.45
C GLY A 316 2.02 8.39 19.73
N PHE A 317 3.17 7.77 19.50
CA PHE A 317 3.40 6.35 19.79
C PHE A 317 3.54 6.14 21.31
N ALA A 318 2.88 5.12 21.88
CA ALA A 318 3.08 4.81 23.29
C ALA A 318 4.53 4.36 23.56
N ALA A 319 5.01 4.59 24.79
CA ALA A 319 6.36 4.20 25.24
C ALA A 319 6.45 2.67 25.44
N LEU A 320 6.31 1.92 24.34
CA LEU A 320 6.38 0.47 24.28
C LEU A 320 7.62 0.05 23.49
N GLU A 321 8.15 -1.13 23.82
CA GLU A 321 9.22 -1.76 23.02
C GLU A 321 8.69 -2.33 21.70
N ARG A 322 7.43 -2.77 21.67
CA ARG A 322 6.81 -3.47 20.53
C ARG A 322 5.33 -3.14 20.45
N GLY A 323 4.75 -3.28 19.25
CA GLY A 323 3.31 -3.08 19.04
C GLY A 323 2.84 -1.63 19.05
N VAL A 324 3.77 -0.67 18.95
CA VAL A 324 3.48 0.78 18.97
C VAL A 324 2.50 1.21 17.88
N ASP A 325 2.61 0.60 16.69
CA ASP A 325 1.73 0.88 15.54
C ASP A 325 0.29 0.46 15.83
N ALA A 326 0.10 -0.77 16.36
CA ALA A 326 -1.21 -1.30 16.69
C ALA A 326 -1.86 -0.51 17.83
N ASP A 327 -1.08 -0.09 18.83
CA ASP A 327 -1.55 0.76 19.91
C ASP A 327 -2.05 2.12 19.41
N LEU A 328 -1.27 2.80 18.56
CA LEU A 328 -1.66 4.08 17.96
C LEU A 328 -2.98 3.97 17.17
N LEU A 329 -3.08 2.96 16.30
CA LEU A 329 -4.30 2.74 15.49
C LEU A 329 -5.52 2.46 16.38
N LYS A 330 -5.37 1.62 17.42
CA LYS A 330 -6.45 1.34 18.39
C LYS A 330 -6.92 2.60 19.10
N ARG A 331 -6.00 3.44 19.57
CA ARG A 331 -6.35 4.70 20.27
C ARG A 331 -7.04 5.71 19.35
N ILE A 332 -6.58 5.83 18.10
CA ILE A 332 -7.23 6.68 17.10
C ILE A 332 -8.65 6.18 16.82
N HIS A 333 -8.81 4.87 16.61
CA HIS A 333 -10.12 4.27 16.37
C HIS A 333 -11.07 4.45 17.56
N ALA A 334 -10.59 4.23 18.78
CA ALA A 334 -11.36 4.45 20.01
C ALA A 334 -11.79 5.92 20.19
N ALA A 335 -11.03 6.87 19.63
CA ALA A 335 -11.38 8.29 19.60
C ALA A 335 -12.31 8.68 18.44
N GLY A 336 -12.86 7.71 17.70
CA GLY A 336 -13.76 7.93 16.55
C GLY A 336 -13.05 8.21 15.23
N GLY A 337 -11.71 8.10 15.19
CA GLY A 337 -10.94 8.26 13.96
C GLY A 337 -11.16 7.12 12.98
N ARG A 338 -11.15 7.45 11.69
CA ARG A 338 -11.36 6.49 10.59
C ARG A 338 -10.06 6.16 9.90
N ILE A 339 -9.81 4.87 9.72
CA ILE A 339 -8.59 4.36 9.07
C ILE A 339 -8.98 3.75 7.72
N TYR A 340 -8.28 4.16 6.66
CA TYR A 340 -8.48 3.64 5.31
C TYR A 340 -7.25 2.86 4.84
N ARG A 341 -7.47 1.66 4.29
CA ARG A 341 -6.41 0.81 3.76
C ARG A 341 -6.44 0.81 2.23
N THR A 342 -5.42 1.38 1.61
CA THR A 342 -5.22 1.38 0.16
C THR A 342 -4.39 0.18 -0.32
N HIS A 343 -4.12 0.09 -1.62
CA HIS A 343 -3.37 -1.00 -2.24
C HIS A 343 -1.94 -1.16 -1.68
N GLY A 344 -1.47 -2.41 -1.58
CA GLY A 344 -0.13 -2.75 -1.06
C GLY A 344 0.95 -2.90 -2.13
N LEU A 345 0.65 -2.66 -3.41
CA LEU A 345 1.56 -2.99 -4.52
C LEU A 345 2.90 -2.25 -4.46
N GLY A 346 2.94 -1.03 -3.92
CA GLY A 346 4.16 -0.23 -3.80
C GLY A 346 4.96 -0.47 -2.52
N TYR A 347 4.72 -1.55 -1.78
CA TYR A 347 5.36 -1.83 -0.50
C TYR A 347 5.71 -3.31 -0.37
N VAL A 348 6.94 -3.61 0.07
CA VAL A 348 7.38 -4.97 0.40
C VAL A 348 7.95 -4.97 1.80
N LEU A 349 7.33 -5.78 2.66
CA LEU A 349 7.76 -5.97 4.03
C LEU A 349 8.90 -7.01 4.09
N ARG A 350 10.04 -6.66 4.67
CA ARG A 350 11.15 -7.58 4.90
C ARG A 350 10.94 -8.40 6.16
N ARG A 351 11.11 -9.71 6.05
CA ARG A 351 11.18 -10.64 7.19
C ARG A 351 12.55 -11.29 7.24
N SER A 352 13.37 -10.89 8.21
CA SER A 352 14.71 -11.45 8.46
C SER A 352 14.70 -12.55 9.53
N PHE A 353 15.82 -13.25 9.68
CA PHE A 353 16.04 -14.32 10.68
C PHE A 353 15.99 -13.85 12.15
N SER A 354 15.89 -12.55 12.40
CA SER A 354 16.17 -11.99 13.72
C SER A 354 15.05 -12.24 14.75
N GLU A 355 15.48 -12.44 16.00
CA GLU A 355 14.66 -12.30 17.21
C GLU A 355 14.12 -10.85 17.39
N ASP A 356 14.54 -9.92 16.52
CA ASP A 356 14.24 -8.49 16.56
C ASP A 356 12.96 -8.10 15.82
N HIS A 357 12.30 -9.04 15.11
CA HIS A 357 11.00 -8.76 14.49
C HIS A 357 9.86 -8.80 15.49
N THR A 358 9.04 -7.76 15.51
CA THR A 358 7.84 -7.64 16.35
C THR A 358 6.79 -8.72 16.09
N TRP A 359 6.87 -9.45 14.97
CA TRP A 359 5.93 -10.52 14.58
C TRP A 359 6.61 -11.89 14.61
N ARG A 360 6.29 -12.69 15.63
CA ARG A 360 6.82 -14.06 15.83
C ARG A 360 6.03 -15.13 15.07
N LEU A 361 5.51 -14.82 13.89
CA LEU A 361 4.84 -15.83 13.07
C LEU A 361 5.90 -16.70 12.38
N PRO A 362 5.83 -18.04 12.48
CA PRO A 362 6.73 -18.93 11.76
C PRO A 362 6.67 -18.68 10.25
N LEU A 363 7.78 -18.86 9.54
CA LEU A 363 7.83 -18.75 8.06
C LEU A 363 6.76 -19.62 7.37
N ALA A 364 6.45 -20.79 7.94
CA ALA A 364 5.40 -21.68 7.46
C ALA A 364 4.01 -21.01 7.42
N HIS A 365 3.71 -20.10 8.35
CA HIS A 365 2.47 -19.32 8.30
C HIS A 365 2.40 -18.49 7.02
N PHE A 366 3.47 -17.76 6.71
CA PHE A 366 3.55 -16.90 5.52
C PHE A 366 3.46 -17.69 4.22
N LEU A 367 4.13 -18.85 4.16
CA LEU A 367 4.05 -19.73 2.99
C LEU A 367 2.63 -20.29 2.77
N ARG A 368 1.92 -20.63 3.85
CA ARG A 368 0.57 -21.19 3.79
C ARG A 368 -0.47 -20.19 3.29
N VAL A 369 -0.33 -18.91 3.63
CA VAL A 369 -1.27 -17.85 3.23
C VAL A 369 -0.89 -17.17 1.91
N ALA A 370 0.22 -17.58 1.29
CA ALA A 370 0.71 -17.01 0.05
C ALA A 370 -0.13 -17.46 -1.15
N THR A 371 -0.67 -16.49 -1.89
CA THR A 371 -1.32 -16.69 -3.19
C THR A 371 -0.29 -16.84 -4.31
N ASN A 372 0.89 -16.24 -4.14
CA ASN A 372 2.03 -16.37 -5.04
C ASN A 372 3.34 -16.48 -4.26
N GLN A 373 4.30 -17.20 -4.82
CA GLN A 373 5.67 -17.28 -4.32
C GLN A 373 6.64 -17.21 -5.49
N TRP A 374 7.73 -16.46 -5.30
CA TRP A 374 8.81 -16.35 -6.28
C TRP A 374 10.16 -16.39 -5.58
N ARG A 375 11.17 -16.92 -6.27
CA ARG A 375 12.56 -16.90 -5.81
C ARG A 375 13.16 -15.50 -5.96
N GLY A 376 13.90 -15.07 -4.94
CA GLY A 376 14.52 -13.74 -4.85
C GLY A 376 13.54 -12.64 -4.47
N LEU A 377 14.02 -11.40 -4.49
CA LEU A 377 13.19 -10.20 -4.42
C LEU A 377 12.46 -10.03 -5.76
N ARG A 378 11.13 -10.19 -5.72
CA ARG A 378 10.21 -10.20 -6.86
C ARG A 378 8.95 -9.40 -6.50
N PRO A 379 9.07 -8.07 -6.43
CA PRO A 379 7.97 -7.20 -6.06
C PRO A 379 6.97 -7.02 -7.22
N SER A 380 5.88 -6.29 -6.95
CA SER A 380 5.04 -5.78 -8.03
C SER A 380 5.81 -4.81 -8.94
N LEU A 381 5.31 -4.60 -10.16
CA LEU A 381 5.85 -3.60 -11.09
C LEU A 381 5.64 -2.16 -10.61
N ILE A 382 4.83 -1.92 -9.58
CA ILE A 382 4.60 -0.61 -8.98
C ILE A 382 5.78 -0.19 -8.08
N LEU A 383 6.58 -1.14 -7.59
CA LEU A 383 7.73 -0.85 -6.74
C LEU A 383 8.91 -0.22 -7.52
N GLU A 384 8.95 -0.39 -8.85
CA GLU A 384 10.06 0.06 -9.72
C GLU A 384 11.43 -0.40 -9.18
N HIS A 385 11.50 -1.68 -8.82
CA HIS A 385 12.75 -2.28 -8.42
C HIS A 385 13.64 -2.56 -9.63
N ASP A 386 14.88 -2.10 -9.58
CA ASP A 386 15.94 -2.26 -10.58
C ASP A 386 16.44 -3.70 -10.75
N GLY A 387 15.96 -4.64 -9.93
CA GLY A 387 16.29 -6.05 -9.97
C GLY A 387 17.44 -6.46 -9.06
N THR A 388 18.07 -5.50 -8.36
CA THR A 388 19.17 -5.75 -7.42
C THR A 388 18.72 -6.63 -6.28
N GLN A 389 19.26 -7.85 -6.19
CA GLN A 389 18.92 -8.75 -5.10
C GLN A 389 19.55 -8.26 -3.79
N PRO A 390 18.84 -8.34 -2.66
CA PRO A 390 19.44 -8.05 -1.37
C PRO A 390 20.60 -9.01 -1.10
N ASP A 391 21.68 -8.47 -0.55
CA ASP A 391 22.83 -9.28 -0.13
C ASP A 391 22.37 -10.36 0.85
N PRO A 392 22.92 -11.59 0.76
CA PRO A 392 22.68 -12.59 1.79
C PRO A 392 23.19 -12.02 3.12
N ALA A 393 22.33 -12.03 4.15
CA ALA A 393 22.74 -11.63 5.49
C ALA A 393 24.07 -12.32 5.85
N PRO A 394 25.03 -11.60 6.46
CA PRO A 394 26.27 -12.22 6.89
C PRO A 394 25.91 -13.39 7.80
N ARG A 395 26.36 -14.60 7.44
CA ARG A 395 26.22 -15.75 8.33
C ARG A 395 26.85 -15.35 9.65
N ALA A 396 26.07 -15.35 10.73
CA ALA A 396 26.64 -15.23 12.07
C ALA A 396 27.77 -16.26 12.15
N ARG A 397 29.01 -15.78 12.26
CA ARG A 397 30.16 -16.66 12.47
C ARG A 397 29.88 -17.36 13.79
N THR A 398 29.45 -18.62 13.73
CA THR A 398 29.49 -19.49 14.90
C THR A 398 30.96 -19.54 15.29
N GLY A 399 31.29 -18.87 16.40
CA GLY A 399 32.63 -18.90 16.96
C GLY A 399 33.01 -20.36 17.17
N ARG A 400 34.01 -20.82 16.42
CA ARG A 400 34.61 -22.13 16.64
C ARG A 400 35.38 -22.02 17.94
N ALA A 401 34.75 -22.38 19.07
CA ALA A 401 35.47 -22.57 20.32
C ALA A 401 36.42 -23.76 20.13
N ALA A 402 37.71 -23.49 20.22
CA ALA A 402 38.77 -24.49 20.24
C ALA A 402 39.02 -24.94 21.69
N GLY A 403 39.05 -26.26 21.89
CA GLY A 403 39.53 -26.97 23.09
C GLY A 403 38.52 -27.04 24.25
N ALA A 404 38.41 -28.10 25.05
CA ALA A 404 38.99 -29.44 25.10
C ALA A 404 38.19 -30.20 26.20
N GLY A 405 38.19 -31.54 26.19
CA GLY A 405 37.82 -32.35 27.38
C GLY A 405 36.56 -33.19 27.21
N GLY A 406 36.73 -34.52 27.25
CA GLY A 406 35.70 -35.52 26.99
C GLY A 406 34.68 -35.76 28.11
N GLY A 407 33.68 -36.57 27.79
CA GLY A 407 32.75 -37.15 28.75
C GLY A 407 31.39 -37.52 28.16
N GLY A 408 31.15 -38.82 27.97
CA GLY A 408 29.84 -39.47 28.10
C GLY A 408 28.69 -39.01 27.20
N ALA A 409 28.43 -39.78 26.14
CA ALA A 409 27.17 -39.72 25.40
C ALA A 409 26.00 -40.15 26.30
N THR A 410 25.07 -39.23 26.55
CA THR A 410 23.69 -39.57 26.93
C THR A 410 22.72 -38.79 26.03
N LYS A 411 21.75 -39.51 25.49
CA LYS A 411 20.76 -39.09 24.51
C LYS A 411 19.65 -38.28 25.23
N PRO A 412 19.32 -37.03 24.84
CA PRO A 412 18.17 -36.36 25.40
C PRO A 412 16.87 -36.90 24.77
N ALA A 413 15.88 -37.12 25.63
CA ALA A 413 14.53 -37.54 25.29
C ALA A 413 13.77 -36.45 24.49
N ALA A 414 12.87 -36.89 23.62
CA ALA A 414 11.99 -36.03 22.84
C ALA A 414 10.98 -35.29 23.75
N PRO A 415 10.65 -34.01 23.48
CA PRO A 415 9.54 -33.35 24.15
C PRO A 415 8.19 -33.82 23.58
N ALA A 416 7.22 -34.01 24.47
CA ALA A 416 5.87 -34.45 24.18
C ALA A 416 5.04 -33.39 23.43
N GLU A 417 4.19 -33.84 22.51
CA GLU A 417 3.19 -33.04 21.80
C GLU A 417 2.11 -32.47 22.75
N PRO A 418 1.65 -31.22 22.58
CA PRO A 418 0.40 -30.78 23.17
C PRO A 418 -0.79 -31.15 22.27
N ALA A 419 -1.81 -31.76 22.90
CA ALA A 419 -3.05 -32.20 22.30
C ALA A 419 -3.84 -31.05 21.63
N ALA A 420 -4.38 -31.33 20.45
CA ALA A 420 -5.26 -30.45 19.69
C ALA A 420 -6.65 -30.35 20.35
N GLY A 421 -7.03 -29.15 20.79
CA GLY A 421 -8.40 -28.82 21.16
C GLY A 421 -9.24 -28.49 19.92
N ALA A 422 -10.38 -29.17 19.77
CA ALA A 422 -11.35 -28.98 18.69
C ALA A 422 -12.04 -27.59 18.75
N PRO A 423 -12.49 -27.03 17.61
CA PRO A 423 -13.22 -25.76 17.58
C PRO A 423 -14.69 -25.94 18.01
N PRO A 424 -15.33 -24.91 18.62
CA PRO A 424 -16.73 -24.99 19.01
C PRO A 424 -17.68 -24.90 17.81
N SER A 425 -18.79 -25.63 17.93
CA SER A 425 -19.89 -25.77 16.97
C SER A 425 -20.71 -24.48 16.83
N ALA A 426 -21.15 -24.21 15.60
CA ALA A 426 -22.10 -23.15 15.27
C ALA A 426 -23.49 -23.50 15.83
N GLY A 427 -24.01 -22.65 16.71
CA GLY A 427 -25.38 -22.72 17.22
C GLY A 427 -26.37 -22.08 16.25
N SER A 428 -27.39 -22.85 15.90
CA SER A 428 -28.53 -22.51 15.06
C SER A 428 -29.40 -21.40 15.66
N VAL A 429 -29.79 -20.43 14.85
CA VAL A 429 -30.83 -19.43 15.18
C VAL A 429 -32.20 -20.00 14.74
N PRO A 430 -33.22 -20.08 15.61
CA PRO A 430 -34.56 -20.43 15.17
C PRO A 430 -35.32 -19.20 14.65
N ALA A 431 -36.08 -19.43 13.58
CA ALA A 431 -37.03 -18.51 13.01
C ALA A 431 -38.18 -18.22 13.99
N GLY A 432 -38.52 -16.94 14.15
CA GLY A 432 -39.72 -16.49 14.85
C GLY A 432 -40.64 -15.76 13.88
N GLU A 433 -41.75 -16.41 13.55
CA GLU A 433 -42.89 -15.83 12.82
C GLU A 433 -43.53 -14.69 13.62
N GLY A 434 -43.97 -13.67 12.89
CA GLY A 434 -44.64 -12.50 13.46
C GLY A 434 -46.09 -12.75 13.84
N ARG A 435 -46.63 -11.86 14.67
CA ARG A 435 -48.03 -11.40 14.62
C ARG A 435 -48.14 -10.02 15.27
N ARG A 436 -48.65 -9.07 14.48
CA ARG A 436 -49.40 -7.87 14.91
C ARG A 436 -50.71 -8.29 15.61
N PRO A 437 -51.45 -7.43 16.34
CA PRO A 437 -51.78 -6.01 16.04
C PRO A 437 -50.75 -4.99 16.48
#